data_AF-A0A9P8NAU7-F1
#
_entry.id   AF-A0A9P8NAU7-F1
#
_cell.length_a   1.000
_cell.length_b   1.000
_cell.length_c   1.000
_cell.angle_alpha   90.00
_cell.angle_beta   90.00
_cell.angle_gamma   90.00
#
_symmetry.space_group_name_H-M   'P 1'
#
loop_
_entity.id
_entity.type
_entity.pdbx_description
1 polymer ?
#
loop_
_entity_poly.entity_id
_entity_poly.type
_entity_poly.pdbx_seq_one_letter_code
_entity_poly.pdbx_strand_id
1 'polypeptide(L)'
;MDLPPQGILEFQHWLKYKDMYGPISSITVLGQTRIILHDKEAAHDLLEKISTKTSGRPKFEFANTLCGFDKFVHALDLDDTLRLYRRFIHKHLDQPGGLVKHLKTMSGAIILKLTYGYSIEANKADPLIDLVDRMMVNVSLAHMIQAWMVDIFPALKYLPDALPGMTFKKTAREWNKINQAVANIPYSFVQHQMANGNNRFDDRDKLPYTSGIVKEALRWSPVLPLGTPHVITEDTIYKGYLIPKGAILTPAVWWFCHDPQVYAEPQLFDPERYLEPRNEPDPSIHVFGY
;
A
#
# COMPACT_ATOMS: atom_id res chain seq x y z
N MET A 1 16.04 -18.92 8.94
CA MET A 1 15.10 -18.66 7.83
C MET A 1 15.40 -17.25 7.34
N ASP A 2 15.54 -17.01 6.03
CA ASP A 2 15.93 -15.69 5.48
C ASP A 2 14.73 -14.71 5.48
N LEU A 3 14.20 -14.46 6.68
CA LEU A 3 13.16 -13.46 6.94
C LEU A 3 13.81 -12.12 7.30
N PRO A 4 13.12 -10.99 7.08
CA PRO A 4 13.62 -9.68 7.45
C PRO A 4 13.97 -9.64 8.95
N PRO A 5 15.21 -9.27 9.31
CA PRO A 5 15.58 -9.03 10.71
C PRO A 5 14.74 -7.90 11.31
N GLN A 6 14.54 -7.94 12.63
CA GLN A 6 13.81 -6.91 13.34
C GLN A 6 14.47 -5.54 13.12
N GLY A 7 13.68 -4.54 12.68
CA GLY A 7 14.14 -3.18 12.41
C GLY A 7 14.61 -2.92 10.98
N ILE A 8 14.69 -3.96 10.13
CA ILE A 8 14.95 -3.78 8.69
C ILE A 8 13.61 -3.64 7.95
N LEU A 9 13.53 -2.64 7.06
CA LEU A 9 12.34 -2.46 6.22
C LEU A 9 12.23 -3.63 5.25
N GLU A 10 11.04 -4.23 5.21
CA GLU A 10 10.78 -5.47 4.48
C GLU A 10 11.20 -5.38 3.00
N PHE A 11 10.87 -4.27 2.32
CA PHE A 11 11.21 -4.09 0.91
C PHE A 11 12.72 -4.05 0.65
N GLN A 12 13.52 -3.53 1.58
CA GLN A 12 14.98 -3.50 1.46
C GLN A 12 15.56 -4.91 1.59
N HIS A 13 15.03 -5.70 2.54
CA HIS A 13 15.42 -7.09 2.70
C HIS A 13 15.09 -7.93 1.48
N TRP A 14 13.93 -7.73 0.85
CA TRP A 14 13.56 -8.50 -0.36
C TRP A 14 14.24 -7.99 -1.61
N LEU A 15 14.69 -6.72 -1.66
CA LEU A 15 15.35 -6.16 -2.83
C LEU A 15 16.64 -6.92 -3.18
N LYS A 16 17.43 -7.37 -2.20
CA LYS A 16 18.64 -8.17 -2.43
C LYS A 16 18.37 -9.44 -3.25
N TYR A 17 17.14 -9.97 -3.21
CA TYR A 17 16.75 -11.18 -3.95
C TYR A 17 16.71 -10.95 -5.44
N LYS A 18 16.47 -9.70 -5.88
CA LYS A 18 16.54 -9.33 -7.29
C LYS A 18 17.92 -9.64 -7.87
N ASP A 19 18.97 -9.27 -7.15
CA ASP A 19 20.35 -9.43 -7.63
C ASP A 19 20.84 -10.87 -7.50
N MET A 20 20.33 -11.62 -6.51
CA MET A 20 20.70 -13.03 -6.31
C MET A 20 19.94 -14.02 -7.20
N TYR A 21 18.64 -13.78 -7.42
CA TYR A 21 17.74 -14.76 -8.05
C TYR A 21 17.11 -14.25 -9.34
N GLY A 22 17.23 -12.95 -9.63
CA GLY A 22 16.78 -12.35 -10.89
C GLY A 22 15.40 -11.67 -10.82
N PRO A 23 14.77 -11.44 -11.99
CA PRO A 23 13.60 -10.56 -12.14
C PRO A 23 12.34 -11.03 -11.39
N ILE A 24 12.23 -12.33 -11.12
CA ILE A 24 11.16 -12.94 -10.34
C ILE A 24 11.84 -13.84 -9.32
N SER A 25 11.54 -13.61 -8.05
CA SER A 25 12.10 -14.39 -6.94
C SER A 25 10.98 -14.92 -6.07
N SER A 26 11.21 -16.05 -5.41
CA SER A 26 10.21 -16.64 -4.51
C SER A 26 10.83 -17.08 -3.19
N ILE A 27 9.97 -17.10 -2.18
CA ILE A 27 10.26 -17.71 -0.88
C ILE A 27 9.03 -18.51 -0.47
N THR A 28 9.23 -19.77 -0.07
CA THR A 28 8.18 -20.62 0.45
C THR A 28 8.44 -20.90 1.91
N VAL A 29 7.47 -20.58 2.75
CA VAL A 29 7.59 -20.71 4.19
C VAL A 29 6.34 -21.39 4.74
N LEU A 30 6.50 -22.56 5.35
CA LEU A 30 5.39 -23.40 5.86
C LEU A 30 4.26 -23.59 4.85
N GLY A 31 4.60 -23.85 3.58
CA GLY A 31 3.63 -24.09 2.50
C GLY A 31 3.03 -22.82 1.88
N GLN A 32 3.21 -21.64 2.48
CA GLN A 32 2.84 -20.37 1.85
C GLN A 32 3.97 -19.87 0.95
N THR A 33 3.71 -19.81 -0.35
CA THR A 33 4.64 -19.25 -1.33
C THR A 33 4.38 -17.76 -1.50
N ARG A 34 5.43 -16.94 -1.41
CA ARG A 34 5.44 -15.54 -1.81
C ARG A 34 6.37 -15.38 -3.00
N ILE A 35 5.92 -14.63 -4.00
CA ILE A 35 6.65 -14.29 -5.21
C ILE A 35 6.78 -12.78 -5.27
N ILE A 36 8.01 -12.31 -5.37
CA ILE A 36 8.35 -10.90 -5.49
C ILE A 36 8.69 -10.63 -6.96
N LEU A 37 7.96 -9.69 -7.56
CA LEU A 37 8.10 -9.29 -8.96
C LEU A 37 8.99 -8.04 -9.02
N HIS A 38 10.24 -8.23 -9.42
CA HIS A 38 11.22 -7.14 -9.60
C HIS A 38 11.28 -6.62 -11.04
N ASP A 39 10.63 -7.33 -11.97
CA ASP A 39 10.44 -6.96 -13.37
C ASP A 39 9.09 -6.27 -13.55
N LYS A 40 9.11 -5.06 -14.14
CA LYS A 40 7.91 -4.23 -14.32
C LYS A 40 6.93 -4.89 -15.27
N GLU A 41 7.45 -5.53 -16.32
CA GLU A 41 6.69 -6.26 -17.32
C GLU A 41 6.01 -7.48 -16.69
N ALA A 42 6.71 -8.23 -15.82
CA ALA A 42 6.11 -9.31 -15.07
C ALA A 42 5.00 -8.83 -14.13
N ALA A 43 5.20 -7.72 -13.42
CA ALA A 43 4.16 -7.12 -12.59
C ALA A 43 2.93 -6.74 -13.41
N HIS A 44 3.12 -6.07 -14.54
CA HIS A 44 2.01 -5.70 -15.42
C HIS A 44 1.33 -6.92 -16.05
N ASP A 45 2.08 -7.88 -16.58
CA ASP A 45 1.52 -9.08 -17.21
C ASP A 45 0.70 -9.90 -16.21
N LEU A 46 1.21 -10.09 -14.99
CA LEU A 46 0.58 -10.93 -13.98
C LEU A 46 -0.55 -10.22 -13.25
N LEU A 47 -0.41 -8.94 -12.92
CA LEU A 47 -1.37 -8.23 -12.08
C LEU A 47 -2.44 -7.49 -12.89
N GLU A 48 -2.12 -7.04 -14.11
CA GLU A 48 -3.06 -6.32 -14.99
C GLU A 48 -3.68 -7.26 -16.03
N LYS A 49 -2.84 -7.85 -16.91
CA LYS A 49 -3.33 -8.57 -18.11
C LYS A 49 -4.08 -9.86 -17.76
N ILE A 50 -3.67 -10.55 -16.70
CA ILE A 50 -4.37 -11.72 -16.17
C ILE A 50 -5.01 -11.44 -14.80
N SER A 51 -5.38 -10.18 -14.54
CA SER A 51 -6.00 -9.72 -13.28
C SER A 51 -7.14 -10.61 -12.79
N THR A 52 -7.92 -11.23 -13.68
CA THR A 52 -8.98 -12.18 -13.32
C THR A 52 -8.48 -13.38 -12.51
N LYS A 53 -7.22 -13.78 -12.69
CA LYS A 53 -6.55 -14.88 -11.98
C LYS A 53 -5.78 -14.41 -10.76
N THR A 54 -5.39 -13.14 -10.70
CA THR A 54 -4.48 -12.59 -9.68
C THR A 54 -5.14 -11.56 -8.77
N SER A 55 -6.43 -11.26 -8.94
CA SER A 55 -7.16 -10.31 -8.09
C SER A 55 -7.52 -10.84 -6.69
N GLY A 56 -7.12 -12.07 -6.34
CA GLY A 56 -7.28 -12.58 -4.98
C GLY A 56 -6.53 -11.72 -3.96
N ARG A 57 -6.94 -11.78 -2.69
CA ARG A 57 -6.26 -11.08 -1.58
C ARG A 57 -5.83 -12.09 -0.52
N PRO A 58 -4.63 -11.94 0.07
CA PRO A 58 -4.23 -12.82 1.15
C PRO A 58 -5.07 -12.53 2.39
N LYS A 59 -5.36 -13.58 3.15
CA LYS A 59 -6.05 -13.49 4.43
C LYS A 59 -5.10 -13.88 5.53
N PHE A 60 -4.80 -12.91 6.39
CA PHE A 60 -4.07 -13.10 7.63
C PHE A 60 -5.05 -12.91 8.78
N GLU A 61 -5.15 -13.89 9.67
CA GLU A 61 -6.05 -13.82 10.82
C GLU A 61 -5.67 -12.64 11.72
N PHE A 62 -4.38 -12.38 11.89
CA PHE A 62 -3.90 -11.23 12.64
C PHE A 62 -4.29 -9.90 11.98
N ALA A 63 -3.95 -9.72 10.69
CA ALA A 63 -4.19 -8.46 10.00
C ALA A 63 -5.69 -8.21 9.76
N ASN A 64 -6.35 -9.15 9.09
CA ASN A 64 -7.72 -8.97 8.63
C ASN A 64 -8.69 -9.04 9.81
N THR A 65 -8.62 -10.10 10.62
CA THR A 65 -9.64 -10.34 11.65
C THR A 65 -9.39 -9.59 12.95
N LEU A 66 -8.14 -9.54 13.44
CA LEU A 66 -7.86 -8.93 14.75
C LEU A 66 -7.56 -7.42 14.64
N CYS A 67 -6.74 -7.02 13.66
CA CYS A 67 -6.39 -5.61 13.43
C CYS A 67 -7.46 -4.85 12.63
N GLY A 68 -8.43 -5.53 12.01
CA GLY A 68 -9.54 -4.92 11.29
C GLY A 68 -9.15 -4.33 9.93
N PHE A 69 -8.09 -4.85 9.31
CA PHE A 69 -7.70 -4.43 7.96
C PHE A 69 -8.70 -4.87 6.88
N ASP A 70 -9.54 -5.87 7.18
CA ASP A 70 -10.64 -6.34 6.32
C ASP A 70 -11.70 -5.28 6.01
N LYS A 71 -11.76 -4.21 6.82
CA LYS A 71 -12.66 -3.07 6.59
C LYS A 71 -12.18 -2.13 5.49
N PHE A 72 -10.91 -2.21 5.08
CA PHE A 72 -10.37 -1.37 4.03
C PHE A 72 -10.66 -1.99 2.66
N VAL A 73 -11.11 -1.15 1.72
CA VAL A 73 -11.52 -1.60 0.36
C VAL A 73 -10.43 -2.37 -0.36
N HIS A 74 -9.14 -2.04 -0.16
CA HIS A 74 -8.02 -2.71 -0.82
C HIS A 74 -7.80 -4.15 -0.36
N ALA A 75 -8.30 -4.52 0.83
CA ALA A 75 -8.15 -5.82 1.45
C ALA A 75 -9.38 -6.73 1.27
N LEU A 76 -10.45 -6.23 0.63
CA LEU A 76 -11.64 -7.03 0.34
C LEU A 76 -11.39 -8.05 -0.76
N ASP A 77 -12.01 -9.22 -0.63
CA ASP A 77 -12.01 -10.24 -1.69
C ASP A 77 -12.72 -9.74 -2.95
N LEU A 78 -12.47 -10.42 -4.07
CA LEU A 78 -13.20 -10.20 -5.32
C LEU A 78 -14.63 -10.80 -5.26
N ASP A 79 -15.44 -10.30 -4.33
CA ASP A 79 -16.84 -10.66 -4.15
C ASP A 79 -17.79 -9.54 -4.64
N ASP A 80 -19.09 -9.77 -4.49
CA ASP A 80 -20.11 -8.79 -4.89
C ASP A 80 -20.02 -7.48 -4.09
N THR A 81 -19.50 -7.54 -2.86
CA THR A 81 -19.27 -6.39 -1.99
C THR A 81 -18.20 -5.47 -2.60
N LEU A 82 -17.04 -6.01 -2.96
CA LEU A 82 -16.00 -5.21 -3.63
C LEU A 82 -16.48 -4.68 -4.98
N ARG A 83 -17.20 -5.48 -5.78
CA ARG A 83 -17.76 -5.04 -7.07
C ARG A 83 -18.76 -3.90 -6.90
N LEU A 84 -19.56 -3.92 -5.83
CA LEU A 84 -20.48 -2.85 -5.49
C LEU A 84 -19.71 -1.58 -5.09
N TYR A 85 -18.77 -1.69 -4.16
CA TYR A 85 -17.94 -0.56 -3.72
C TYR A 85 -17.15 0.06 -4.88
N ARG A 86 -16.51 -0.74 -5.73
CA ARG A 86 -15.76 -0.23 -6.90
C ARG A 86 -16.68 0.51 -7.87
N ARG A 87 -17.85 -0.05 -8.21
CA ARG A 87 -18.83 0.64 -9.07
C ARG A 87 -19.32 1.94 -8.45
N PHE A 88 -19.58 1.92 -7.14
CA PHE A 88 -19.99 3.12 -6.42
C PHE A 88 -18.90 4.20 -6.44
N ILE A 89 -17.65 3.84 -6.11
CA ILE A 89 -16.51 4.76 -6.12
C ILE A 89 -16.32 5.32 -7.53
N HIS A 90 -16.16 4.47 -8.55
CA HIS A 90 -15.94 4.91 -9.93
C HIS A 90 -17.05 5.85 -10.43
N LYS A 91 -18.32 5.57 -10.13
CA LYS A 91 -19.44 6.40 -10.57
C LYS A 91 -19.44 7.81 -9.96
N HIS A 92 -18.84 7.99 -8.79
CA HIS A 92 -18.90 9.24 -8.04
C HIS A 92 -17.54 9.97 -7.95
N LEU A 93 -16.45 9.38 -8.45
CA LEU A 93 -15.13 10.02 -8.48
C LEU A 93 -15.14 11.35 -9.26
N ASP A 94 -15.96 11.45 -10.31
CA ASP A 94 -16.09 12.66 -11.13
C ASP A 94 -17.02 13.72 -10.52
N GLN A 95 -17.65 13.43 -9.36
CA GLN A 95 -18.53 14.35 -8.64
C GLN A 95 -18.06 14.53 -7.18
N PRO A 96 -16.95 15.25 -6.95
CA PRO A 96 -16.31 15.36 -5.63
C PRO A 96 -17.26 15.86 -4.53
N GLY A 97 -18.23 16.73 -4.87
CA GLY A 97 -19.23 17.24 -3.92
C GLY A 97 -20.25 16.19 -3.43
N GLY A 98 -20.55 15.16 -4.23
CA GLY A 98 -21.44 14.06 -3.86
C GLY A 98 -20.70 12.91 -3.16
N LEU A 99 -19.44 12.68 -3.56
CA LEU A 99 -18.57 11.64 -3.03
C LEU A 99 -18.29 11.85 -1.53
N VAL A 100 -18.00 13.08 -1.12
CA VAL A 100 -17.73 13.46 0.29
C VAL A 100 -18.97 13.26 1.18
N LYS A 101 -20.18 13.38 0.63
CA LYS A 101 -21.42 13.22 1.38
C LYS A 101 -21.76 11.74 1.69
N HIS A 102 -21.17 10.79 0.95
CA HIS A 102 -21.50 9.37 1.04
C HIS A 102 -20.32 8.44 1.38
N LEU A 103 -19.07 8.82 1.10
CA LEU A 103 -17.88 8.05 1.47
C LEU A 103 -17.30 8.59 2.78
N LYS A 104 -17.87 8.11 3.89
CA LYS A 104 -17.47 8.52 5.23
C LYS A 104 -16.04 8.14 5.63
N THR A 105 -15.24 7.44 4.82
CA THR A 105 -13.98 6.89 5.38
C THR A 105 -12.96 6.45 4.32
N MET A 106 -11.70 6.81 4.57
CA MET A 106 -10.43 6.11 4.25
C MET A 106 -9.41 6.73 3.29
N SER A 107 -9.73 7.19 2.07
CA SER A 107 -8.66 7.59 1.12
C SER A 107 -8.65 9.07 0.74
N GLY A 108 -9.79 9.76 0.89
CA GLY A 108 -9.93 11.15 0.44
C GLY A 108 -9.10 12.14 1.24
N ALA A 109 -9.01 11.99 2.56
CA ALA A 109 -8.45 13.04 3.41
C ALA A 109 -6.96 13.33 3.19
N ILE A 110 -6.12 12.30 2.97
CA ILE A 110 -4.67 12.49 2.79
C ILE A 110 -4.36 13.11 1.40
N ILE A 111 -5.08 12.66 0.36
CA ILE A 111 -4.98 13.23 -0.99
C ILE A 111 -5.51 14.67 -1.01
N LEU A 112 -6.64 14.94 -0.34
CA LEU A 112 -7.22 16.29 -0.20
C LEU A 112 -6.26 17.22 0.56
N LYS A 113 -5.61 16.76 1.64
CA LYS A 113 -4.66 17.58 2.39
C LYS A 113 -3.42 17.97 1.57
N LEU A 114 -2.92 17.06 0.74
CA LEU A 114 -1.85 17.28 -0.24
C LEU A 114 -2.27 18.21 -1.39
N THR A 115 -3.54 18.20 -1.79
CA THR A 115 -4.07 19.06 -2.88
C THR A 115 -4.61 20.41 -2.41
N TYR A 116 -4.99 20.57 -1.14
CA TYR A 116 -5.71 21.76 -0.63
C TYR A 116 -4.95 22.61 0.41
N GLY A 117 -3.70 22.29 0.75
CA GLY A 117 -2.78 23.24 1.41
C GLY A 117 -2.59 23.06 2.92
N TYR A 118 -2.24 21.84 3.37
CA TYR A 118 -1.79 21.66 4.74
C TYR A 118 -0.35 22.10 4.97
N SER A 119 -0.16 23.04 5.88
CA SER A 119 1.15 23.48 6.35
C SER A 119 1.56 22.69 7.58
N ILE A 120 2.63 21.90 7.46
CA ILE A 120 3.32 21.28 8.60
C ILE A 120 4.24 22.35 9.21
N GLU A 121 4.18 22.56 10.53
CA GLU A 121 5.22 23.34 11.21
C GLU A 121 6.51 22.53 11.25
N ALA A 122 7.51 22.92 10.45
CA ALA A 122 8.75 22.16 10.22
C ALA A 122 9.52 21.74 11.50
N ASN A 123 9.27 22.40 12.64
CA ASN A 123 9.98 22.19 13.90
C ASN A 123 9.13 21.55 15.02
N LYS A 124 7.95 21.00 14.71
CA LYS A 124 7.10 20.31 15.70
C LYS A 124 6.64 18.95 15.18
N ALA A 125 6.55 17.98 16.09
CA ALA A 125 5.97 16.68 15.78
C ALA A 125 4.48 16.85 15.42
N ASP A 126 4.10 16.36 14.24
CA ASP A 126 2.75 16.47 13.72
C ASP A 126 1.92 15.21 14.09
N PRO A 127 0.84 15.37 14.86
CA PRO A 127 0.04 14.22 15.32
C PRO A 127 -0.62 13.43 14.19
N LEU A 128 -0.90 14.04 13.03
CA LEU A 128 -1.48 13.34 11.89
C LEU A 128 -0.41 12.55 11.13
N ILE A 129 0.82 13.08 11.05
CA ILE A 129 1.95 12.34 10.47
C ILE A 129 2.31 11.15 11.35
N ASP A 130 2.48 11.34 12.66
CA ASP A 130 2.77 10.24 13.60
C ASP A 130 1.69 9.14 13.56
N LEU A 131 0.41 9.53 13.46
CA LEU A 131 -0.69 8.59 13.33
C LEU A 131 -0.60 7.76 12.03
N VAL A 132 -0.28 8.41 10.91
CA VAL A 132 -0.12 7.75 9.60
C VAL A 132 1.14 6.88 9.58
N ASP A 133 2.27 7.35 10.11
CA ASP A 133 3.51 6.58 10.18
C ASP A 133 3.33 5.30 11.00
N ARG A 134 2.68 5.39 12.17
CA ARG A 134 2.34 4.22 12.98
C ARG A 134 1.45 3.24 12.22
N MET A 135 0.46 3.73 11.49
CA MET A 135 -0.39 2.90 10.66
C MET A 135 0.40 2.18 9.56
N MET A 136 1.33 2.87 8.90
CA MET A 136 2.14 2.27 7.84
C MET A 136 3.09 1.18 8.36
N VAL A 137 3.67 1.38 9.55
CA VAL A 137 4.44 0.34 10.24
C VAL A 137 3.55 -0.86 10.59
N ASN A 138 2.35 -0.62 11.12
CA ASN A 138 1.40 -1.67 11.47
C ASN A 138 0.96 -2.49 10.25
N VAL A 139 0.66 -1.84 9.12
CA VAL A 139 0.32 -2.51 7.85
C VAL A 139 1.46 -3.44 7.43
N SER A 140 2.69 -2.94 7.44
CA SER A 140 3.87 -3.71 7.00
C SER A 140 4.08 -4.95 7.87
N LEU A 141 4.04 -4.79 9.20
CA LEU A 141 4.22 -5.89 10.14
C LEU A 141 3.04 -6.88 10.18
N ALA A 142 1.81 -6.40 9.93
CA ALA A 142 0.62 -7.26 9.94
C ALA A 142 0.58 -8.23 8.75
N HIS A 143 1.12 -7.83 7.59
CA HIS A 143 1.14 -8.64 6.36
C HIS A 143 2.45 -9.40 6.14
N MET A 144 3.36 -9.34 7.11
CA MET A 144 4.60 -10.11 7.09
C MET A 144 4.28 -11.58 7.36
N ILE A 145 4.72 -12.46 6.44
CA ILE A 145 4.51 -13.90 6.56
C ILE A 145 5.18 -14.40 7.85
N GLN A 146 4.42 -15.16 8.64
CA GLN A 146 4.86 -15.79 9.90
C GLN A 146 5.31 -14.83 11.00
N ALA A 147 5.00 -13.54 10.89
CA ALA A 147 5.16 -12.63 12.01
C ALA A 147 4.25 -13.00 13.19
N TRP A 148 3.10 -13.66 12.93
CA TRP A 148 2.09 -13.93 13.93
C TRP A 148 1.70 -15.41 13.97
N MET A 149 1.84 -16.04 15.14
CA MET A 149 1.48 -17.45 15.34
C MET A 149 -0.01 -17.74 15.07
N VAL A 150 -0.88 -16.74 15.23
CA VAL A 150 -2.32 -16.87 14.97
C VAL A 150 -2.64 -17.05 13.48
N ASP A 151 -1.74 -16.64 12.58
CA ASP A 151 -1.92 -16.90 11.14
C ASP A 151 -1.63 -18.37 10.78
N ILE A 152 -0.78 -19.05 11.56
CA ILE A 152 -0.49 -20.48 11.40
C ILE A 152 -1.54 -21.30 12.15
N PHE A 153 -1.90 -20.88 13.37
CA PHE A 153 -2.87 -21.55 14.23
C PHE A 153 -4.00 -20.59 14.61
N PRO A 154 -5.04 -20.44 13.75
CA PRO A 154 -6.15 -19.52 14.00
C PRO A 154 -6.87 -19.75 15.33
N ALA A 155 -6.87 -21.00 15.84
CA ALA A 155 -7.45 -21.35 17.13
C ALA A 155 -6.88 -20.54 18.32
N LEU A 156 -5.65 -20.02 18.21
CA LEU A 156 -5.03 -19.19 19.25
C LEU A 156 -5.86 -17.91 19.54
N LYS A 157 -6.67 -17.44 18.59
CA LYS A 157 -7.54 -16.26 18.79
C LYS A 157 -8.60 -16.47 19.88
N TYR A 158 -8.96 -17.71 20.20
CA TYR A 158 -9.96 -18.03 21.22
C TYR A 158 -9.38 -18.24 22.62
N LEU A 159 -8.05 -18.35 22.75
CA LEU A 159 -7.39 -18.56 24.04
C LEU A 159 -7.49 -17.32 24.98
N PRO A 160 -7.50 -17.47 26.30
CA PRO A 160 -7.48 -16.31 27.21
C PRO A 160 -6.20 -15.46 27.09
N ASP A 161 -6.33 -14.13 27.21
CA ASP A 161 -5.21 -13.16 27.16
C ASP A 161 -4.13 -13.42 28.23
N ALA A 162 -4.49 -14.07 29.34
CA ALA A 162 -3.58 -14.36 30.44
C ALA A 162 -2.55 -15.47 30.14
N LEU A 163 -2.73 -16.23 29.04
CA LEU A 163 -1.82 -17.30 28.68
C LEU A 163 -0.51 -16.77 28.08
N PRO A 164 0.65 -17.41 28.36
CA PRO A 164 1.92 -17.06 27.73
C PRO A 164 1.83 -17.07 26.20
N GLY A 165 2.44 -16.06 25.55
CA GLY A 165 2.44 -15.94 24.09
C GLY A 165 1.19 -15.30 23.48
N MET A 166 0.16 -14.93 24.27
CA MET A 166 -1.06 -14.26 23.78
C MET A 166 -0.97 -12.72 23.73
N THR A 167 0.22 -12.15 23.90
CA THR A 167 0.44 -10.69 23.91
C THR A 167 0.05 -10.02 22.59
N PHE A 168 0.07 -10.77 21.48
CA PHE A 168 -0.37 -10.28 20.17
C PHE A 168 -1.82 -9.75 20.16
N LYS A 169 -2.69 -10.26 21.04
CA LYS A 169 -4.08 -9.77 21.15
C LYS A 169 -4.17 -8.34 21.65
N LYS A 170 -3.25 -7.95 22.53
CA LYS A 170 -3.12 -6.56 22.99
C LYS A 170 -2.66 -5.67 21.83
N THR A 171 -1.63 -6.11 21.11
CA THR A 171 -1.13 -5.42 19.91
C THR A 171 -2.22 -5.23 18.87
N ALA A 172 -2.98 -6.29 18.56
CA ALA A 172 -4.06 -6.20 17.58
C ALA A 172 -5.16 -5.21 17.97
N ARG A 173 -5.54 -5.18 19.26
CA ARG A 173 -6.50 -4.19 19.78
C ARG A 173 -5.98 -2.76 19.66
N GLU A 174 -4.70 -2.54 19.92
CA GLU A 174 -4.06 -1.24 19.78
C GLU A 174 -4.01 -0.80 18.31
N TRP A 175 -3.64 -1.70 17.40
CA TRP A 175 -3.55 -1.41 15.98
C TRP A 175 -4.93 -1.17 15.37
N ASN A 176 -5.94 -1.92 15.77
CA ASN A 176 -7.32 -1.69 15.33
C ASN A 176 -7.83 -0.29 15.73
N LYS A 177 -7.46 0.22 16.91
CA LYS A 177 -7.77 1.60 17.31
C LYS A 177 -7.09 2.62 16.41
N ILE A 178 -5.81 2.42 16.07
CA ILE A 178 -5.06 3.28 15.15
C ILE A 178 -5.73 3.26 13.76
N ASN A 179 -6.06 2.08 13.24
CA ASN A 179 -6.71 1.90 11.96
C ASN A 179 -8.04 2.67 11.89
N GLN A 180 -8.85 2.61 12.94
CA GLN A 180 -10.10 3.37 13.04
C GLN A 180 -9.86 4.89 13.15
N ALA A 181 -8.79 5.32 13.82
CA ALA A 181 -8.45 6.73 13.98
C ALA A 181 -8.01 7.36 12.65
N VAL A 182 -7.13 6.69 11.88
CA VAL A 182 -6.67 7.15 10.56
C VAL A 182 -7.83 7.29 9.58
N ALA A 183 -8.83 6.44 9.71
CA ALA A 183 -9.99 6.44 8.84
C ALA A 183 -10.84 7.73 9.00
N ASN A 184 -10.88 8.30 10.22
CA ASN A 184 -11.81 9.37 10.60
C ASN A 184 -11.14 10.73 10.84
N ILE A 185 -10.01 10.77 11.56
CA ILE A 185 -9.42 12.02 12.06
C ILE A 185 -8.91 12.93 10.92
N PRO A 186 -8.10 12.44 9.95
CA PRO A 186 -7.65 13.28 8.85
C PRO A 186 -8.83 13.83 8.03
N TYR A 187 -9.89 13.04 7.87
CA TYR A 187 -11.09 13.44 7.13
C TYR A 187 -11.80 14.61 7.79
N SER A 188 -12.13 14.49 9.08
CA SER A 188 -12.77 15.57 9.84
C SER A 188 -11.92 16.83 9.82
N PHE A 189 -10.60 16.70 9.98
CA PHE A 189 -9.68 17.83 9.90
C PHE A 189 -9.73 18.55 8.55
N VAL A 190 -9.67 17.82 7.44
CA VAL A 190 -9.73 18.39 6.08
C VAL A 190 -11.08 19.06 5.82
N GLN A 191 -12.19 18.47 6.27
CA GLN A 191 -13.50 19.11 6.12
C GLN A 191 -13.55 20.49 6.80
N HIS A 192 -12.93 20.63 7.97
CA HIS A 192 -12.83 21.92 8.66
C HIS A 192 -11.94 22.93 7.92
N GLN A 193 -10.84 22.51 7.29
CA GLN A 193 -10.00 23.39 6.48
C GLN A 193 -10.66 23.82 5.17
N MET A 194 -11.33 22.90 4.47
CA MET A 194 -12.01 23.18 3.20
C MET A 194 -13.16 24.18 3.36
N ALA A 195 -13.79 24.24 4.54
CA ALA A 195 -14.80 25.26 4.85
C ALA A 195 -14.22 26.69 4.93
N ASN A 196 -12.89 26.84 5.02
CA ASN A 196 -12.20 28.11 5.30
C ASN A 196 -11.19 28.54 4.21
N GLY A 197 -11.06 27.82 3.08
CA GLY A 197 -9.99 28.02 2.08
C GLY A 197 -10.44 28.21 0.62
N ASN A 198 -9.57 28.84 -0.20
CA ASN A 198 -9.82 29.31 -1.58
C ASN A 198 -9.13 28.48 -2.70
N ASN A 199 -8.58 27.29 -2.41
CA ASN A 199 -7.80 26.53 -3.39
C ASN A 199 -8.70 25.71 -4.34
N ARG A 200 -8.55 25.90 -5.66
CA ARG A 200 -9.33 25.20 -6.70
C ARG A 200 -8.45 24.21 -7.46
N PHE A 201 -9.05 23.10 -7.88
CA PHE A 201 -8.35 22.06 -8.64
C PHE A 201 -7.84 22.57 -10.00
N ASP A 202 -8.48 23.62 -10.53
CA ASP A 202 -8.20 24.25 -11.83
C ASP A 202 -6.82 24.94 -11.91
N ASP A 203 -6.13 25.12 -10.78
CA ASP A 203 -4.79 25.73 -10.75
C ASP A 203 -3.67 24.72 -11.02
N ARG A 204 -3.96 23.41 -11.02
CA ARG A 204 -2.97 22.34 -11.15
C ARG A 204 -2.07 22.48 -12.38
N ASP A 205 -2.65 22.80 -13.53
CA ASP A 205 -1.93 22.91 -14.81
C ASP A 205 -0.99 24.13 -14.85
N LYS A 206 -1.19 25.11 -13.96
CA LYS A 206 -0.34 26.30 -13.82
C LYS A 206 0.79 26.10 -12.81
N LEU A 207 0.85 24.95 -12.14
CA LEU A 207 1.78 24.64 -11.06
C LEU A 207 2.62 23.38 -11.39
N PRO A 208 3.41 23.40 -12.49
CA PRO A 208 4.16 22.23 -12.94
C PRO A 208 5.20 21.77 -11.92
N TYR A 209 5.89 22.70 -11.25
CA TYR A 209 6.86 22.36 -10.21
C TYR A 209 6.20 21.73 -8.98
N THR A 210 5.06 22.27 -8.51
CA THR A 210 4.29 21.67 -7.42
C THR A 210 3.80 20.26 -7.78
N SER A 211 3.34 20.07 -9.01
CA SER A 211 3.00 18.74 -9.52
C SER A 211 4.23 17.81 -9.53
N GLY A 212 5.40 18.31 -9.90
CA GLY A 212 6.68 17.60 -9.80
C GLY A 212 7.01 17.18 -8.37
N ILE A 213 6.82 18.05 -7.37
CA ILE A 213 7.04 17.72 -5.95
C ILE A 213 6.13 16.57 -5.52
N VAL A 214 4.84 16.61 -5.88
CA VAL A 214 3.89 15.55 -5.52
C VAL A 214 4.29 14.22 -6.15
N LYS A 215 4.65 14.23 -7.44
CA LYS A 215 5.16 13.03 -8.12
C LYS A 215 6.43 12.52 -7.45
N GLU A 216 7.36 13.40 -7.11
CA GLU A 216 8.63 12.99 -6.51
C GLU A 216 8.46 12.42 -5.11
N ALA A 217 7.55 12.98 -4.31
CA ALA A 217 7.20 12.41 -3.01
C ALA A 217 6.66 10.98 -3.14
N LEU A 218 5.78 10.74 -4.12
CA LEU A 218 5.23 9.41 -4.40
C LEU A 218 6.29 8.43 -4.90
N ARG A 219 7.22 8.87 -5.77
CA ARG A 219 8.32 8.03 -6.28
C ARG A 219 9.33 7.70 -5.18
N TRP A 220 9.76 8.70 -4.41
CA TRP A 220 10.80 8.59 -3.41
C TRP A 220 10.39 7.69 -2.25
N SER A 221 9.17 7.89 -1.75
CA SER A 221 8.63 7.19 -0.60
C SER A 221 7.23 6.68 -0.94
N PRO A 222 7.11 5.67 -1.82
CA PRO A 222 5.82 5.10 -2.16
C PRO A 222 5.15 4.57 -0.90
N VAL A 223 3.85 4.83 -0.76
CA VAL A 223 3.07 4.43 0.41
C VAL A 223 3.16 2.92 0.63
N LEU A 224 3.15 2.12 -0.45
CA LEU A 224 3.32 0.67 -0.40
C LEU A 224 4.55 0.24 -1.21
N PRO A 225 5.74 0.17 -0.59
CA PRO A 225 6.99 -0.22 -1.27
C PRO A 225 6.96 -1.59 -1.97
N LEU A 226 6.12 -2.51 -1.51
CA LEU A 226 5.90 -3.83 -2.12
C LEU A 226 4.51 -3.97 -2.76
N GLY A 227 3.86 -2.83 -3.04
CA GLY A 227 2.51 -2.76 -3.56
C GLY A 227 1.47 -3.43 -2.64
N THR A 228 0.26 -3.60 -3.18
CA THR A 228 -0.75 -4.43 -2.51
C THR A 228 -0.47 -5.90 -2.85
N PRO A 229 -0.45 -6.81 -1.86
CA PRO A 229 -0.31 -8.23 -2.14
C PRO A 229 -1.52 -8.82 -2.85
N HIS A 230 -1.26 -9.66 -3.86
CA HIS A 230 -2.27 -10.34 -4.68
C HIS A 230 -2.16 -11.86 -4.50
N VAL A 231 -3.26 -12.59 -4.58
CA VAL A 231 -3.25 -14.07 -4.55
C VAL A 231 -3.67 -14.60 -5.91
N ILE A 232 -2.85 -15.49 -6.46
CA ILE A 232 -3.18 -16.19 -7.69
C ILE A 232 -4.15 -17.36 -7.42
N THR A 233 -5.20 -17.48 -8.22
CA THR A 233 -6.31 -18.41 -7.97
C THR A 233 -6.16 -19.75 -8.69
N GLU A 234 -5.20 -19.88 -9.60
CA GLU A 234 -4.87 -21.09 -10.34
C GLU A 234 -3.39 -21.17 -10.71
N ASP A 235 -2.89 -22.38 -10.96
CA ASP A 235 -1.52 -22.60 -11.41
C ASP A 235 -1.31 -21.91 -12.77
N THR A 236 -0.25 -21.11 -12.90
CA THR A 236 0.05 -20.38 -14.12
C THR A 236 1.52 -20.52 -14.49
N ILE A 237 1.80 -20.81 -15.76
CA ILE A 237 3.16 -20.75 -16.30
C ILE A 237 3.42 -19.34 -16.84
N TYR A 238 4.43 -18.66 -16.31
CA TYR A 238 4.86 -17.35 -16.80
C TYR A 238 6.34 -17.39 -17.17
N LYS A 239 6.66 -17.15 -18.44
CA LYS A 239 8.05 -17.17 -18.96
C LYS A 239 8.88 -18.39 -18.51
N GLY A 240 8.24 -19.57 -18.44
CA GLY A 240 8.88 -20.83 -18.01
C GLY A 240 8.86 -21.10 -16.49
N TYR A 241 8.43 -20.14 -15.67
CA TYR A 241 8.25 -20.32 -14.23
C TYR A 241 6.84 -20.84 -13.92
N LEU A 242 6.73 -21.84 -13.05
CA LEU A 242 5.46 -22.21 -12.43
C LEU A 242 5.16 -21.25 -11.28
N ILE A 243 4.04 -20.54 -11.40
CA ILE A 243 3.44 -19.75 -10.34
C ILE A 243 2.30 -20.60 -9.75
N PRO A 244 2.48 -21.21 -8.56
CA PRO A 244 1.49 -22.12 -8.01
C PRO A 244 0.27 -21.35 -7.48
N LYS A 245 -0.91 -21.96 -7.61
CA LYS A 245 -2.16 -21.52 -7.00
C LYS A 245 -1.97 -21.23 -5.51
N GLY A 246 -2.53 -20.11 -5.05
CA GLY A 246 -2.42 -19.65 -3.68
C GLY A 246 -1.12 -18.91 -3.37
N ALA A 247 -0.19 -18.78 -4.32
CA ALA A 247 0.97 -17.92 -4.15
C ALA A 247 0.56 -16.44 -4.00
N ILE A 248 1.27 -15.74 -3.12
CA ILE A 248 1.12 -14.31 -2.90
C ILE A 248 2.10 -13.58 -3.81
N LEU A 249 1.59 -12.78 -4.75
CA LEU A 249 2.35 -11.93 -5.65
C LEU A 249 2.50 -10.53 -5.05
N THR A 250 3.72 -10.02 -4.97
CA THR A 250 4.01 -8.64 -4.54
C THR A 250 4.90 -7.93 -5.55
N PRO A 251 4.46 -6.84 -6.18
CA PRO A 251 5.32 -6.03 -7.05
C PRO A 251 6.31 -5.21 -6.23
N ALA A 252 7.58 -5.18 -6.61
CA ALA A 252 8.60 -4.36 -5.96
C ALA A 252 8.47 -2.88 -6.36
N VAL A 253 7.37 -2.23 -6.00
CA VAL A 253 7.03 -0.84 -6.39
C VAL A 253 8.16 0.14 -6.06
N TRP A 254 8.78 0.02 -4.88
CA TRP A 254 9.92 0.88 -4.53
C TRP A 254 11.08 0.73 -5.51
N TRP A 255 11.40 -0.51 -5.92
CA TRP A 255 12.40 -0.76 -6.95
C TRP A 255 11.99 -0.16 -8.29
N PHE A 256 10.72 -0.28 -8.69
CA PHE A 256 10.23 0.31 -9.93
C PHE A 256 10.43 1.82 -9.97
N CYS A 257 10.26 2.47 -8.82
CA CYS A 257 10.47 3.90 -8.60
C CYS A 257 11.95 4.30 -8.42
N HIS A 258 12.87 3.35 -8.21
CA HIS A 258 14.30 3.60 -7.98
C HIS A 258 15.22 2.92 -8.99
N ASP A 259 14.67 2.41 -10.08
CA ASP A 259 15.43 1.78 -11.16
C ASP A 259 16.27 2.85 -11.89
N PRO A 260 17.63 2.79 -11.82
CA PRO A 260 18.50 3.77 -12.45
C PRO A 260 18.45 3.73 -13.99
N GLN A 261 17.84 2.70 -14.59
CA GLN A 261 17.57 2.68 -16.04
C GLN A 261 16.40 3.58 -16.42
N VAL A 262 15.53 3.92 -15.46
CA VAL A 262 14.31 4.71 -15.69
C VAL A 262 14.41 6.10 -15.10
N TYR A 263 14.98 6.22 -13.89
CA TYR A 263 15.10 7.47 -13.16
C TYR A 263 16.58 7.83 -12.97
N ALA A 264 17.01 8.99 -13.47
CA ALA A 264 18.38 9.45 -13.24
C ALA A 264 18.57 9.82 -11.76
N GLU A 265 19.70 9.42 -11.17
CA GLU A 265 20.01 9.66 -9.75
C GLU A 265 18.81 9.37 -8.83
N PRO A 266 18.30 8.12 -8.80
CA PRO A 266 17.02 7.79 -8.16
C PRO A 266 17.03 8.01 -6.65
N GLN A 267 18.21 8.15 -6.05
CA GLN A 267 18.44 8.43 -4.63
C GLN A 267 18.50 9.93 -4.30
N LEU A 268 18.28 10.86 -5.26
CA LEU A 268 18.17 12.31 -5.03
C LEU A 268 16.75 12.86 -5.22
N PHE A 269 16.26 13.62 -4.23
CA PHE A 269 14.86 14.05 -4.20
C PHE A 269 14.79 15.25 -5.12
N ASP A 270 14.32 15.00 -6.33
CA ASP A 270 14.45 15.95 -7.41
C ASP A 270 13.13 16.07 -8.19
N PRO A 271 12.29 17.06 -7.84
CA PRO A 271 11.07 17.38 -8.57
C PRO A 271 11.29 17.80 -10.03
N GLU A 272 12.47 18.31 -10.39
CA GLU A 272 12.76 18.79 -11.74
C GLU A 272 12.84 17.65 -12.76
N ARG A 273 12.96 16.40 -12.29
CA ARG A 273 12.99 15.22 -13.17
C ARG A 273 11.77 15.08 -14.07
N TYR A 274 10.62 15.62 -13.65
CA TYR A 274 9.37 15.59 -14.42
C TYR A 274 9.19 16.80 -15.33
N LEU A 275 10.15 17.73 -15.36
CA LEU A 275 10.13 18.91 -16.20
C LEU A 275 11.07 18.72 -17.40
N GLU A 276 10.88 19.56 -18.43
CA GLU A 276 11.80 19.66 -19.56
C GLU A 276 13.21 20.03 -19.05
N PRO A 277 14.28 19.40 -19.57
CA PRO A 277 14.28 18.46 -20.70
C PRO A 277 14.15 16.97 -20.31
N ARG A 278 14.07 16.63 -19.02
CA ARG A 278 14.18 15.24 -18.53
C ARG A 278 12.92 14.42 -18.79
N ASN A 279 11.74 15.00 -18.51
CA ASN A 279 10.43 14.37 -18.71
C ASN A 279 10.36 12.91 -18.24
N GLU A 280 10.93 12.61 -17.07
CA GLU A 280 10.96 11.24 -16.57
C GLU A 280 9.54 10.69 -16.31
N PRO A 281 9.35 9.36 -16.41
CA PRO A 281 8.01 8.76 -16.33
C PRO A 281 7.28 9.05 -15.02
N ASP A 282 5.99 9.34 -15.11
CA ASP A 282 5.13 9.56 -13.95
C ASP A 282 5.02 8.29 -13.08
N PRO A 283 5.34 8.33 -11.78
CA PRO A 283 5.36 7.15 -10.91
C PRO A 283 3.95 6.61 -10.61
N SER A 284 2.88 7.37 -10.90
CA SER A 284 1.48 6.97 -10.65
C SER A 284 1.10 5.63 -11.26
N ILE A 285 1.74 5.24 -12.37
CA ILE A 285 1.55 3.95 -13.04
C ILE A 285 1.96 2.75 -12.18
N HIS A 286 2.72 2.96 -11.10
CA HIS A 286 3.19 1.92 -10.18
C HIS A 286 2.63 2.10 -8.78
N VAL A 287 2.62 3.35 -8.27
CA VAL A 287 2.32 3.62 -6.85
C VAL A 287 0.83 3.46 -6.50
N PHE A 288 -0.06 3.48 -7.49
CA PHE A 288 -1.49 3.23 -7.30
C PHE A 288 -1.91 1.78 -7.55
N GLY A 289 -0.94 0.89 -7.77
CA GLY A 289 -1.17 -0.53 -7.96
C GLY A 289 -1.53 -0.91 -9.41
N TYR A 290 -1.96 -2.16 -9.55
CA TYR A 290 -2.37 -2.83 -10.79
C TYR A 290 -3.78 -3.41 -10.53
#